data_AF-A0A2V9U692-F1
#
_entry.id   AF-A0A2V9U692-F1
#
_cell.length_a   1.000
_cell.length_b   1.000
_cell.length_c   1.000
_cell.angle_alpha   90.00
_cell.angle_beta   90.00
_cell.angle_gamma   90.00
#
_symmetry.space_group_name_H-M   'P 1'
#
loop_
_entity.id
_entity.type
_entity.pdbx_description
1 polymer ?
#
loop_
_entity_poly.entity_id
_entity_poly.type
_entity_poly.pdbx_seq_one_letter_code
_entity_poly.pdbx_strand_id
1 'polypeptide(L)'
;MPNDPAHFQYYQSRLTTYYGSVEARLALHALDALASLGRPAKFPELLNLVRHKSVDAEEEPFREVLLVLLKDHYLFRSSDGTYSFRYSIVQNWWKYTRA
;
A
#
# COMPACT_ATOMS: atom_id res chain seq x y z
N MET A 1 -22.24 0.61 6.80
CA MET A 1 -22.97 0.18 5.58
C MET A 1 -22.79 -1.33 5.43
N PRO A 2 -23.80 -2.12 5.02
CA PRO A 2 -23.73 -3.59 5.04
C PRO A 2 -22.87 -4.22 3.92
N ASN A 3 -22.14 -3.41 3.13
CA ASN A 3 -21.46 -3.84 1.91
C ASN A 3 -19.92 -3.78 1.98
N ASP A 4 -19.32 -3.82 3.18
CA ASP A 4 -17.86 -3.95 3.33
C ASP A 4 -17.49 -5.35 3.87
N PRO A 5 -17.57 -6.40 3.03
CA PRO A 5 -17.46 -7.80 3.45
C PRO A 5 -16.10 -8.16 4.09
N ALA A 6 -15.11 -7.26 4.10
CA ALA A 6 -13.85 -7.47 4.81
C ALA A 6 -13.38 -6.28 5.67
N HIS A 7 -14.25 -5.30 5.95
CA HIS A 7 -13.88 -4.09 6.70
C HIS A 7 -12.68 -3.37 6.04
N PHE A 8 -12.65 -3.28 4.72
CA PHE A 8 -11.56 -2.62 3.99
C PHE A 8 -11.45 -1.13 4.30
N GLN A 9 -12.57 -0.48 4.63
CA GLN A 9 -12.58 0.89 5.12
C GLN A 9 -11.92 0.99 6.52
N TYR A 10 -12.06 -0.04 7.36
CA TYR A 10 -11.36 -0.14 8.64
C TYR A 10 -9.85 -0.30 8.45
N TYR A 11 -9.40 -1.02 7.43
CA TYR A 11 -7.97 -1.10 7.09
C TYR A 11 -7.40 0.28 6.74
N GLN A 12 -8.11 1.08 5.93
CA GLN A 12 -7.70 2.46 5.67
C GLN A 12 -7.71 3.32 6.93
N SER A 13 -8.77 3.24 7.75
CA SER A 13 -8.83 3.96 9.03
C SER A 13 -7.67 3.59 9.94
N ARG A 14 -7.30 2.30 10.00
CA ARG A 14 -6.18 1.80 10.80
C ARG A 14 -4.84 2.41 10.37
N LEU A 15 -4.60 2.55 9.07
CA LEU A 15 -3.41 3.26 8.58
C LEU A 15 -3.40 4.70 9.11
N THR A 16 -4.51 5.43 9.00
CA THR A 16 -4.58 6.82 9.47
C THR A 16 -4.60 7.00 10.99
N THR A 17 -4.95 5.95 11.75
CA THR A 17 -5.02 6.00 13.22
C THR A 17 -3.72 5.61 13.89
N TYR A 18 -2.97 4.64 13.34
CA TYR A 18 -1.77 4.09 13.97
C TYR A 18 -0.46 4.55 13.34
N TYR A 19 -0.49 5.10 12.12
CA TYR A 19 0.68 5.62 11.44
C TYR A 19 0.72 7.14 11.61
N GLY A 20 1.91 7.72 11.61
CA GLY A 20 2.05 9.17 11.47
C GLY A 20 1.46 9.65 10.15
N SER A 21 1.15 10.95 10.07
CA SER A 21 0.43 11.53 8.94
C SER A 21 1.16 11.37 7.60
N VAL A 22 2.49 11.37 7.63
CA VAL A 22 3.36 11.15 6.46
C VAL A 22 3.41 9.67 6.09
N GLU A 23 3.63 8.80 7.06
CA GLU A 23 3.71 7.35 6.86
C GLU A 23 2.39 6.77 6.36
N ALA A 24 1.26 7.23 6.91
CA ALA A 24 -0.08 6.86 6.44
C ALA A 24 -0.27 7.23 4.96
N ARG A 25 0.18 8.43 4.57
CA ARG A 25 0.09 8.90 3.18
C ARG A 25 0.98 8.08 2.25
N LEU A 26 2.22 7.81 2.64
CA LEU A 26 3.13 6.94 1.88
C LEU A 26 2.58 5.52 1.75
N ALA A 27 1.99 4.97 2.81
CA ALA A 27 1.37 3.65 2.80
C ALA A 27 0.21 3.58 1.81
N LEU A 28 -0.69 4.57 1.86
CA LEU A 28 -1.81 4.67 0.93
C LEU A 28 -1.33 4.80 -0.51
N HIS A 29 -0.33 5.64 -0.78
CA HIS A 29 0.22 5.79 -2.12
C HIS A 29 0.92 4.53 -2.64
N ALA A 30 1.59 3.76 -1.77
CA ALA A 30 2.16 2.47 -2.13
C ALA A 30 1.09 1.45 -2.54
N LEU A 31 0.02 1.35 -1.74
CA LEU A 31 -1.11 0.47 -2.01
C LEU A 31 -1.85 0.89 -3.29
N ASP A 32 -2.06 2.19 -3.47
CA ASP A 32 -2.64 2.77 -4.70
C ASP A 32 -1.79 2.39 -5.93
N ALA A 33 -0.46 2.56 -5.85
CA ALA A 33 0.45 2.23 -6.94
C ALA A 33 0.41 0.74 -7.31
N LEU A 34 0.46 -0.16 -6.32
CA LEU A 34 0.35 -1.61 -6.55
C LEU A 34 -1.02 -2.02 -7.11
N ALA A 35 -2.10 -1.39 -6.63
CA ALA A 35 -3.44 -1.66 -7.12
C ALA A 35 -3.60 -1.22 -8.57
N SER A 36 -3.10 -0.03 -8.93
CA SER A 36 -3.08 0.47 -10.31
C SER A 36 -2.22 -0.40 -11.23
N LEU A 37 -1.05 -0.86 -10.78
CA LEU A 37 -0.16 -1.70 -11.58
C LEU A 37 -0.76 -3.07 -11.91
N GLY A 38 -1.56 -3.65 -11.01
CA GLY A 38 -2.15 -4.98 -11.22
C GLY A 38 -1.14 -6.13 -11.19
N ARG A 39 0.14 -5.86 -10.91
CA ARG A 39 1.23 -6.85 -10.89
C ARG A 39 2.21 -6.60 -9.73
N PRO A 40 3.01 -7.60 -9.35
CA PRO A 40 4.11 -7.38 -8.41
C PRO A 40 5.10 -6.33 -8.94
N ALA A 41 5.65 -5.54 -8.02
CA ALA A 41 6.55 -4.44 -8.35
C ALA A 41 7.78 -4.42 -7.44
N LYS A 42 8.93 -4.00 -7.96
CA LYS A 42 10.14 -3.86 -7.14
C LYS A 42 10.10 -2.57 -6.33
N PHE A 43 10.86 -2.53 -5.24
CA PHE A 43 11.02 -1.34 -4.41
C PHE A 43 11.28 -0.03 -5.20
N PRO A 44 12.29 0.05 -6.10
CA PRO A 44 12.57 1.30 -6.82
C PRO A 44 11.43 1.71 -7.77
N GLU A 45 10.69 0.75 -8.32
CA GLU A 45 9.51 1.03 -9.14
C GLU A 45 8.39 1.65 -8.29
N LEU A 46 8.11 1.08 -7.12
CA LEU A 46 7.12 1.63 -6.20
C LEU A 46 7.49 3.00 -5.68
N LEU A 47 8.75 3.19 -5.27
CA LEU A 47 9.22 4.49 -4.77
C LEU A 47 9.07 5.57 -5.85
N ASN A 48 9.41 5.27 -7.10
CA ASN A 48 9.22 6.23 -8.21
C ASN A 48 7.75 6.58 -8.42
N LEU A 49 6.84 5.58 -8.41
CA LEU A 49 5.40 5.83 -8.54
C LEU A 49 4.85 6.68 -7.40
N VAL A 50 5.34 6.47 -6.18
CA VAL A 50 4.93 7.25 -5.00
C VAL A 50 5.51 8.67 -5.06
N ARG A 51 6.76 8.84 -5.49
CA ARG A 51 7.40 10.16 -5.69
C ARG A 51 6.66 11.03 -6.70
N HIS A 52 6.08 10.43 -7.74
CA HIS A 52 5.24 11.17 -8.68
C HIS A 52 3.96 11.75 -8.04
N LYS A 53 3.50 11.19 -6.91
CA LYS A 53 2.30 11.63 -6.18
C LYS A 53 2.61 12.44 -4.93
N SER A 54 3.81 12.27 -4.35
CA SER A 54 4.22 12.91 -3.11
C SER A 54 5.70 13.30 -3.19
N VAL A 55 5.98 14.60 -3.20
CA VAL A 55 7.36 15.14 -3.28
C VAL A 55 8.19 14.71 -2.06
N ASP A 56 7.55 14.50 -0.91
CA ASP A 56 8.19 14.11 0.35
C ASP A 56 8.51 12.61 0.46
N ALA A 57 8.40 11.84 -0.64
CA ALA A 57 8.68 10.40 -0.64
C ALA A 57 10.18 10.10 -0.69
N GLU A 58 10.81 10.16 0.47
CA GLU A 58 12.18 9.72 0.69
C GLU A 58 12.30 8.20 0.77
N GLU A 59 13.50 7.67 0.48
CA GLU A 59 13.72 6.22 0.40
C GLU A 59 13.53 5.52 1.76
N GLU A 60 14.15 6.06 2.81
CA GLU A 60 14.17 5.44 4.14
C GLU A 60 12.78 5.39 4.79
N PRO A 61 12.02 6.50 4.85
CA PRO A 61 10.65 6.46 5.37
C PRO A 61 9.75 5.53 4.55
N PHE A 62 9.94 5.48 3.23
CA PHE A 62 9.18 4.58 2.37
C PHE A 62 9.49 3.10 2.65
N ARG A 63 10.77 2.78 2.89
CA ARG A 63 11.21 1.44 3.27
C ARG A 63 10.59 1.02 4.60
N GLU A 64 10.58 1.90 5.60
CA GLU A 64 9.95 1.63 6.89
C GLU A 64 8.46 1.34 6.73
N VAL A 65 7.75 2.18 5.96
CA VAL A 65 6.33 1.98 5.65
C VAL A 65 6.04 0.63 5.01
N LEU A 66 6.84 0.22 4.00
CA LEU A 66 6.68 -1.09 3.38
C LEU A 66 6.91 -2.24 4.36
N LEU A 67 7.86 -2.10 5.29
CA LEU A 67 8.09 -3.10 6.35
C LEU A 67 6.88 -3.21 7.28
N VAL A 68 6.24 -2.09 7.64
CA VAL A 68 5.02 -2.15 8.46
C VAL A 68 3.88 -2.80 7.67
N LEU A 69 3.70 -2.45 6.39
CA LEU A 69 2.68 -3.08 5.53
C LEU A 69 2.89 -4.60 5.35
N LEU A 70 4.13 -5.07 5.34
CA LEU A 70 4.46 -6.50 5.35
C LEU A 70 4.08 -7.15 6.69
N LYS A 71 4.41 -6.50 7.82
CA LYS A 71 4.07 -6.97 9.16
C LYS A 71 2.56 -7.06 9.37
N ASP A 72 1.83 -6.05 8.91
CA ASP A 72 0.36 -5.98 8.96
C ASP A 72 -0.33 -6.85 7.90
N HIS A 73 0.43 -7.64 7.15
CA HIS A 73 -0.06 -8.61 6.17
C HIS A 73 -0.87 -8.01 5.01
N TYR A 74 -0.71 -6.70 4.74
CA TYR A 74 -1.23 -6.09 3.52
C TYR A 74 -0.44 -6.55 2.30
N LEU A 75 0.88 -6.52 2.45
CA LEU A 75 1.82 -6.87 1.40
C LEU A 75 2.45 -8.23 1.67
N PHE A 76 2.90 -8.83 0.59
CA PHE A 76 3.80 -9.96 0.56
C PHE A 76 5.05 -9.56 -0.22
N ARG A 77 6.22 -9.98 0.26
CA ARG A 77 7.47 -9.83 -0.47
C ARG A 77 7.89 -11.20 -0.98
N SER A 78 7.96 -11.31 -2.30
CA SER A 78 8.43 -12.50 -3.00
C SER A 78 9.94 -12.70 -2.83
N SER A 79 10.42 -13.91 -3.08
CA SER A 79 11.85 -14.25 -3.02
C SER A 79 12.71 -13.47 -4.01
N ASP A 80 12.13 -13.00 -5.11
CA ASP A 80 12.76 -12.12 -6.10
C ASP A 80 12.81 -10.63 -5.67
N GLY A 81 12.30 -10.32 -4.48
CA GLY A 81 12.26 -8.97 -3.91
C GLY A 81 11.14 -8.09 -4.44
N THR A 82 10.18 -8.62 -5.19
CA THR A 82 8.96 -7.90 -5.58
C THR A 82 7.94 -7.86 -4.45
N TYR A 83 7.16 -6.78 -4.41
CA TYR A 83 6.06 -6.56 -3.49
C TYR A 83 4.74 -6.75 -4.24
N SER A 84 3.80 -7.44 -3.61
CA SER A 84 2.44 -7.63 -4.11
C SER A 84 1.46 -7.60 -2.94
N PHE A 85 0.16 -7.41 -3.24
CA PHE A 85 -0.87 -7.62 -2.22
C PHE A 85 -0.87 -9.07 -1.77
N ARG A 86 -0.99 -9.29 -0.45
CA ARG A 86 -1.11 -10.64 0.11
C ARG A 86 -2.36 -11.35 -0.39
N TYR A 87 -3.45 -10.61 -0.56
CA TYR A 87 -4.71 -11.12 -1.08
C TYR A 87 -5.15 -10.31 -2.30
N SER A 88 -5.35 -10.99 -3.42
CA SER A 88 -5.81 -10.37 -4.68
C SER A 88 -7.19 -9.71 -4.55
N ILE A 89 -8.04 -10.19 -3.64
CA ILE A 89 -9.34 -9.56 -3.34
C ILE A 89 -9.18 -8.15 -2.77
N VAL A 90 -8.17 -7.92 -1.91
CA VAL A 90 -7.87 -6.59 -1.37
C VAL A 90 -7.45 -5.66 -2.50
N GLN A 91 -6.57 -6.14 -3.39
CA GLN A 91 -6.11 -5.37 -4.54
C GLN A 91 -7.25 -4.95 -5.46
N ASN A 92 -8.15 -5.89 -5.78
CA ASN A 92 -9.32 -5.61 -6.61
C ASN A 92 -10.24 -4.59 -5.95
N TRP A 93 -10.56 -4.78 -4.67
CA TRP A 93 -11.37 -3.83 -3.91
C TRP A 93 -10.74 -2.42 -3.88
N TRP A 94 -9.41 -2.36 -3.68
CA TRP A 94 -8.65 -1.12 -3.65
C TRP A 94 -8.75 -0.39 -5.00
N LYS A 95 -8.61 -1.13 -6.10
CA LYS A 95 -8.78 -0.62 -7.46
C LYS A 95 -10.21 -0.10 -7.71
N TYR A 96 -11.24 -0.78 -7.22
CA TYR A 96 -12.64 -0.33 -7.42
C TYR A 96 -13.02 0.89 -6.58
N THR A 97 -12.43 1.04 -5.38
CA THR A 97 -12.82 2.09 -4.43
C THR A 97 -12.03 3.39 -4.60
N ARG A 98 -10.82 3.31 -5.17
CA ARG A 98 -9.87 4.43 -5.25
C ARG A 98 -9.38 4.73 -6.68
N ALA A 99 -10.05 4.21 -7.70
CA ALA A 99 -9.81 4.57 -9.11
C ALA A 99 -10.22 6.02 -9.41
#